data_AF-A0A1F9RCT6-F1
#
_entry.id   AF-A0A1F9RCT6-F1
#
_cell.length_a   1.000
_cell.length_b   1.000
_cell.length_c   1.000
_cell.angle_alpha   90.00
_cell.angle_beta   90.00
_cell.angle_gamma   90.00
#
_symmetry.space_group_name_H-M   'P 1'
#
loop_
_entity.id
_entity.type
_entity.pdbx_description
1 polymer ?
#
loop_
_entity_poly.entity_id
_entity_poly.type
_entity_poly.pdbx_seq_one_letter_code
_entity_poly.pdbx_strand_id
1 'polypeptide(L)'
;MNKHHHNTSSPCPHCGRRGGFPAHLALSALFLAAAVFFWWSGRRGAAVAAAPDAAAKPASIGALSEERVAYMLSPAGADACGSCLTAADKFLLGKVGVAAAARTRGMVLVRAGEYQVGSPPGVGDPDEQPRHAVALDAYYLDAHEVTVSDYMKFAEAVQANYPEWAKPAAKGGTSAVRADAAAVIASCPSCPVMGVSPKDADAYCSWAGKRLPTEAEWEAAARGGTETAFSFGDSPDGIGEYAWYEVNSGGMPRPVGTKKPNPLGFYDMHGNVWEWTADFYDKGYYAASPKRSPAGPEKGRDHVLRGGSWAFDPGSLRSGNRASSAKANDDIGFRCAAGKAEIDRLAEADAAAAI
;
A
#
# COMPACT_ATOMS: atom_id res chain seq x y z
N MET A 1 -45.12 34.25 31.00
CA MET A 1 -45.79 34.15 29.68
C MET A 1 -44.83 33.48 28.71
N ASN A 2 -44.88 32.14 28.63
CA ASN A 2 -44.09 31.34 27.68
C ASN A 2 -44.85 31.27 26.35
N LYS A 3 -44.22 31.68 25.24
CA LYS A 3 -44.65 31.33 23.89
C LYS A 3 -43.85 30.11 23.43
N HIS A 4 -44.48 28.94 23.46
CA HIS A 4 -43.99 27.81 22.68
C HIS A 4 -44.55 27.94 21.25
N HIS A 5 -43.66 28.12 20.28
CA HIS A 5 -43.96 27.86 18.87
C HIS A 5 -44.08 26.35 18.69
N HIS A 6 -45.27 25.88 18.33
CA HIS A 6 -45.47 24.51 17.86
C HIS A 6 -44.88 24.38 16.46
N ASN A 7 -43.81 23.57 16.35
CA ASN A 7 -43.25 23.10 15.09
C ASN A 7 -44.11 21.92 14.59
N THR A 8 -45.02 22.19 13.67
CA THR A 8 -45.84 21.16 13.00
C THR A 8 -45.14 20.73 11.71
N SER A 9 -44.15 19.85 11.80
CA SER A 9 -43.66 19.11 10.64
C SER A 9 -44.47 17.82 10.49
N SER A 10 -45.20 17.72 9.38
CA SER A 10 -45.90 16.51 8.97
C SER A 10 -44.92 15.34 8.85
N PRO A 11 -45.29 14.11 9.29
CA PRO A 11 -44.43 12.94 9.10
C PRO A 11 -44.21 12.69 7.61
N CYS A 12 -43.00 12.27 7.25
CA CYS A 12 -42.69 11.91 5.86
C CYS A 12 -43.67 10.82 5.39
N PRO A 13 -44.41 11.02 4.28
CA PRO A 13 -45.45 10.08 3.84
C PRO A 13 -44.90 8.71 3.40
N HIS A 14 -43.58 8.56 3.26
CA HIS A 14 -42.94 7.30 2.88
C HIS A 14 -42.27 6.53 4.03
N CYS A 15 -41.74 7.21 5.05
CA CYS A 15 -41.07 6.53 6.18
C CYS A 15 -41.74 6.78 7.54
N GLY A 16 -42.76 7.64 7.61
CA GLY A 16 -43.60 7.88 8.79
C GLY A 16 -42.93 8.56 9.98
N ARG A 17 -41.62 8.86 9.93
CA ARG A 17 -40.90 9.44 11.08
C ARG A 17 -40.97 10.97 11.09
N ARG A 18 -41.20 11.53 12.28
CA ARG A 18 -41.00 12.96 12.59
C ARG A 18 -39.60 13.16 13.14
N GLY A 19 -38.96 14.27 12.79
CA GLY A 19 -37.56 14.54 13.07
C GLY A 19 -37.15 14.28 14.52
N GLY A 20 -36.07 13.53 14.68
CA GLY A 20 -35.43 13.18 15.96
C GLY A 20 -34.70 11.84 15.86
N PHE A 21 -33.40 11.87 15.57
CA PHE A 21 -32.48 10.78 15.99
C PHE A 21 -32.32 10.82 17.52
N PRO A 22 -31.87 9.75 18.24
CA PRO A 22 -31.21 8.52 17.78
C PRO A 22 -31.68 7.20 18.44
N ALA A 23 -31.29 6.05 17.87
CA ALA A 23 -30.75 4.84 18.53
C ALA A 23 -30.93 3.61 17.63
N HIS A 24 -29.80 2.99 17.32
CA HIS A 24 -29.52 1.68 16.72
C HIS A 24 -30.67 0.70 16.43
N LEU A 25 -30.54 0.03 15.26
CA LEU A 25 -31.19 -1.24 14.87
C LEU A 25 -32.65 -1.16 14.42
N ALA A 26 -32.88 -0.77 13.16
CA ALA A 26 -33.88 -1.39 12.28
C ALA A 26 -33.99 -0.61 10.96
N LEU A 27 -33.15 -0.94 9.97
CA LEU A 27 -33.42 -0.84 8.51
C LEU A 27 -32.15 -1.16 7.73
N SER A 28 -31.70 -2.41 7.84
CA SER A 28 -30.62 -2.99 7.03
C SER A 28 -31.13 -3.46 5.65
N ALA A 29 -32.00 -2.69 4.97
CA ALA A 29 -32.75 -3.25 3.84
C ALA A 29 -33.08 -2.27 2.69
N LEU A 30 -32.16 -1.38 2.29
CA LEU A 30 -32.46 -0.47 1.17
C LEU A 30 -31.37 -0.21 0.10
N PHE A 31 -30.15 -0.77 0.17
CA PHE A 31 -29.11 -0.39 -0.82
C PHE A 31 -28.23 -1.55 -1.32
N LEU A 32 -28.84 -2.53 -2.01
CA LEU A 32 -28.11 -3.56 -2.77
C LEU A 32 -28.87 -3.94 -4.06
N ALA A 33 -29.08 -2.96 -4.94
CA ALA A 33 -29.64 -3.19 -6.27
C ALA A 33 -28.88 -2.38 -7.33
N ALA A 34 -27.60 -2.74 -7.58
CA ALA A 34 -26.90 -2.35 -8.81
C ALA A 34 -25.63 -3.17 -9.15
N ALA A 35 -25.08 -4.00 -8.24
CA ALA A 35 -23.72 -4.52 -8.44
C ALA A 35 -23.56 -5.88 -9.15
N VAL A 36 -24.62 -6.61 -9.53
CA VAL A 36 -24.45 -8.00 -10.06
C VAL A 36 -25.16 -8.28 -11.40
N PHE A 37 -25.84 -7.29 -12.01
CA PHE A 37 -26.48 -7.50 -13.32
C PHE A 37 -25.52 -7.59 -14.53
N PHE A 38 -24.21 -7.48 -14.31
CA PHE A 38 -23.21 -7.56 -15.39
C PHE A 38 -22.57 -8.95 -15.60
N TRP A 39 -23.11 -10.01 -14.99
CA TRP A 39 -22.58 -11.37 -15.18
C TRP A 39 -23.66 -12.41 -15.46
N TRP A 40 -24.45 -12.20 -16.52
CA TRP A 40 -25.30 -13.24 -17.12
C TRP A 40 -25.06 -13.36 -18.62
N SER A 41 -24.32 -14.40 -19.02
CA SER A 41 -24.77 -15.32 -20.09
C SER A 41 -23.79 -16.48 -20.24
N GLY A 42 -24.18 -17.66 -19.72
CA GLY A 42 -23.29 -18.82 -19.82
C GLY A 42 -23.85 -20.15 -19.34
N ARG A 43 -24.75 -20.75 -20.14
CA ARG A 43 -25.03 -22.20 -20.27
C ARG A 43 -26.03 -22.88 -19.29
N ARG A 44 -27.24 -23.05 -19.84
CA ARG A 44 -28.11 -24.25 -19.94
C ARG A 44 -27.79 -25.48 -19.07
N GLY A 45 -28.84 -26.03 -18.44
CA GLY A 45 -29.08 -27.49 -18.45
C GLY A 45 -29.72 -28.15 -17.21
N ALA A 46 -31.02 -28.45 -17.34
CA ALA A 46 -31.75 -29.63 -16.81
C ALA A 46 -32.10 -29.79 -15.31
N ALA A 47 -33.35 -30.26 -15.12
CA ALA A 47 -34.17 -30.43 -13.92
C ALA A 47 -33.88 -31.70 -13.08
N VAL A 48 -34.25 -31.68 -11.77
CA VAL A 48 -34.91 -32.79 -11.03
C VAL A 48 -35.75 -32.23 -9.84
N ALA A 49 -36.92 -32.85 -9.61
CA ALA A 49 -37.98 -32.58 -8.62
C ALA A 49 -37.59 -32.96 -7.16
N ALA A 50 -37.91 -32.15 -6.12
CA ALA A 50 -39.14 -32.06 -5.29
C ALA A 50 -39.01 -32.74 -3.90
N ALA A 51 -39.08 -31.93 -2.82
CA ALA A 51 -39.73 -32.25 -1.54
C ALA A 51 -39.94 -30.95 -0.72
N PRO A 52 -40.99 -30.85 0.11
CA PRO A 52 -41.43 -29.60 0.72
C PRO A 52 -40.89 -29.48 2.15
N ASP A 53 -40.36 -28.32 2.51
CA ASP A 53 -40.57 -27.77 3.85
C ASP A 53 -40.19 -26.29 3.91
N ALA A 54 -40.94 -25.59 4.73
CA ALA A 54 -40.98 -24.15 4.93
C ALA A 54 -39.61 -23.43 4.88
N ALA A 55 -39.29 -22.83 3.73
CA ALA A 55 -38.34 -21.73 3.66
C ALA A 55 -39.09 -20.54 3.03
N ALA A 56 -39.32 -19.50 3.81
CA ALA A 56 -39.74 -18.21 3.28
C ALA A 56 -38.68 -17.78 2.25
N LYS A 57 -39.01 -17.92 0.95
CA LYS A 57 -38.18 -17.37 -0.12
C LYS A 57 -37.98 -15.89 0.19
N PRO A 58 -36.75 -15.34 0.17
CA PRO A 58 -36.60 -13.91 0.22
C PRO A 58 -37.43 -13.35 -0.94
N ALA A 59 -38.36 -12.45 -0.62
CA ALA A 59 -39.18 -11.80 -1.63
C ALA A 59 -38.23 -11.26 -2.70
N SER A 60 -38.41 -11.70 -3.95
CA SER A 60 -37.66 -11.14 -5.07
C SER A 60 -37.91 -9.63 -5.08
N ILE A 61 -36.90 -8.85 -4.72
CA ILE A 61 -36.97 -7.40 -4.76
C ILE A 61 -37.12 -7.05 -6.25
N GLY A 62 -38.32 -6.64 -6.64
CA GLY A 62 -38.56 -6.16 -8.00
C GLY A 62 -37.64 -4.98 -8.29
N ALA A 63 -37.06 -4.95 -9.48
CA ALA A 63 -36.31 -3.80 -9.96
C ALA A 63 -37.12 -2.52 -9.72
N LEU A 64 -36.46 -1.47 -9.22
CA LEU A 64 -37.11 -0.17 -9.08
C LEU A 64 -37.62 0.27 -10.45
N SER A 65 -38.88 0.69 -10.53
CA SER A 65 -39.42 1.23 -11.78
C SER A 65 -38.66 2.49 -12.18
N GLU A 66 -38.54 2.74 -13.48
CA GLU A 66 -37.88 3.95 -14.01
C GLU A 66 -38.48 5.23 -13.42
N GLU A 67 -39.79 5.27 -13.15
CA GLU A 67 -40.46 6.40 -12.49
C GLU A 67 -39.95 6.65 -11.07
N ARG A 68 -39.63 5.59 -10.30
CA ARG A 68 -39.08 5.73 -8.95
C ARG A 68 -37.63 6.20 -9.00
N VAL A 69 -36.86 5.73 -9.98
CA VAL A 69 -35.49 6.23 -10.21
C VAL A 69 -35.53 7.70 -10.63
N ALA A 70 -36.39 8.06 -11.58
CA ALA A 70 -36.57 9.44 -12.03
C ALA A 70 -37.03 10.37 -10.90
N TYR A 71 -37.91 9.90 -10.01
CA TYR A 71 -38.33 10.65 -8.83
C TYR A 71 -37.17 10.88 -7.85
N MET A 72 -36.39 9.85 -7.51
CA MET A 72 -35.23 9.99 -6.62
C MET A 72 -34.17 10.96 -7.17
N LEU A 73 -34.04 11.03 -8.50
CA LEU A 73 -33.13 11.95 -9.19
C LEU A 73 -33.74 13.34 -9.45
N SER A 74 -35.02 13.57 -9.14
CA SER A 74 -35.70 14.86 -9.33
C SER A 74 -35.39 15.84 -8.19
N PRO A 75 -35.59 17.16 -8.38
CA PRO A 75 -35.46 18.14 -7.29
C PRO A 75 -36.34 17.84 -6.08
N ALA A 76 -37.57 17.35 -6.31
CA ALA A 76 -38.48 16.96 -5.22
C ALA A 76 -37.98 15.72 -4.46
N GLY A 77 -37.34 14.78 -5.16
CA GLY A 77 -36.64 13.65 -4.54
C GLY A 77 -35.39 14.08 -3.77
N ALA A 78 -34.64 15.05 -4.28
CA ALA A 78 -33.51 15.65 -3.56
C ALA A 78 -33.96 16.36 -2.28
N ASP A 79 -35.10 17.06 -2.27
CA ASP A 79 -35.62 17.69 -1.05
C ASP A 79 -36.19 16.64 -0.05
N ALA A 80 -36.88 15.61 -0.55
CA ALA A 80 -37.51 14.59 0.30
C ALA A 80 -36.53 13.52 0.82
N CYS A 81 -35.52 13.18 0.04
CA CYS A 81 -34.57 12.09 0.30
C CYS A 81 -33.13 12.56 0.43
N GLY A 82 -32.79 13.79 0.03
CA GLY A 82 -31.40 14.26 -0.06
C GLY A 82 -30.68 14.30 1.28
N SER A 83 -31.37 14.56 2.39
CA SER A 83 -30.74 14.46 3.73
C SER A 83 -30.37 13.01 4.09
N CYS A 84 -31.22 12.03 3.74
CA CYS A 84 -30.96 10.61 3.93
C CYS A 84 -29.87 10.09 2.98
N LEU A 85 -29.91 10.49 1.70
CA LEU A 85 -28.89 10.14 0.70
C LEU A 85 -27.53 10.74 1.08
N THR A 86 -27.49 12.01 1.48
CA THR A 86 -26.25 12.66 1.97
C THR A 86 -25.70 11.96 3.21
N ALA A 87 -26.56 11.55 4.14
CA ALA A 87 -26.13 10.81 5.33
C ALA A 87 -25.60 9.42 4.97
N ALA A 88 -26.23 8.72 4.02
CA ALA A 88 -25.77 7.44 3.49
C ALA A 88 -24.42 7.60 2.78
N ASP A 89 -24.27 8.58 1.90
CA ASP A 89 -23.02 8.88 1.21
C ASP A 89 -21.89 9.18 2.20
N LYS A 90 -22.15 9.99 3.23
CA LYS A 90 -21.17 10.28 4.28
C LYS A 90 -20.78 9.02 5.06
N PHE A 91 -21.73 8.13 5.34
CA PHE A 91 -21.47 6.86 5.98
C PHE A 91 -20.60 5.95 5.09
N LEU A 92 -20.93 5.83 3.80
CA LEU A 92 -20.16 5.08 2.81
C LEU A 92 -18.73 5.61 2.68
N LEU A 93 -18.57 6.93 2.48
CA LEU A 93 -17.25 7.57 2.40
C LEU A 93 -16.44 7.36 3.69
N GLY A 94 -17.10 7.34 4.85
CA GLY A 94 -16.47 6.98 6.12
C GLY A 94 -15.95 5.54 6.13
N LYS A 95 -16.74 4.58 5.62
CA LYS A 95 -16.33 3.16 5.51
C LYS A 95 -15.18 2.96 4.51
N VAL A 96 -15.24 3.62 3.35
CA VAL A 96 -14.15 3.62 2.36
C VAL A 96 -12.87 4.17 2.99
N GLY A 97 -12.96 5.30 3.69
CA GLY A 97 -11.80 5.88 4.40
C GLY A 97 -11.17 4.94 5.43
N VAL A 98 -11.99 4.20 6.20
CA VAL A 98 -11.51 3.20 7.16
C VAL A 98 -10.84 2.01 6.46
N ALA A 99 -11.43 1.50 5.38
CA ALA A 99 -10.86 0.40 4.60
C ALA A 99 -9.53 0.79 3.95
N ALA A 100 -9.45 1.98 3.34
CA ALA A 100 -8.22 2.52 2.79
C ALA A 100 -7.13 2.68 3.86
N ALA A 101 -7.47 3.27 5.02
CA ALA A 101 -6.53 3.44 6.13
C ALA A 101 -6.03 2.10 6.71
N ALA A 102 -6.86 1.06 6.68
CA ALA A 102 -6.43 -0.28 7.09
C ALA A 102 -5.40 -0.87 6.12
N ARG A 103 -5.61 -0.70 4.80
CA ARG A 103 -4.71 -1.20 3.75
C ARG A 103 -3.39 -0.44 3.68
N THR A 104 -3.38 0.83 4.05
CA THR A 104 -2.19 1.70 3.99
C THR A 104 -1.58 1.96 5.37
N ARG A 105 -1.89 1.11 6.36
CA ARG A 105 -1.31 1.23 7.69
C ARG A 105 0.21 1.11 7.61
N GLY A 106 0.92 2.08 8.19
CA GLY A 106 2.39 2.11 8.15
C GLY A 106 2.96 2.58 6.82
N MET A 107 2.14 3.10 5.90
CA MET A 107 2.58 3.67 4.63
C MET A 107 2.40 5.18 4.62
N VAL A 108 3.22 5.85 3.82
CA VAL A 108 3.16 7.29 3.56
C VAL A 108 2.72 7.50 2.11
N LEU A 109 1.81 8.46 1.90
CA LEU A 109 1.35 8.85 0.57
C LEU A 109 2.36 9.77 -0.11
N VAL A 110 2.90 9.35 -1.24
CA VAL A 110 3.58 10.22 -2.20
C VAL A 110 2.55 10.72 -3.20
N ARG A 111 2.49 12.04 -3.39
CA ARG A 111 1.49 12.66 -4.28
C ARG A 111 1.84 12.42 -5.74
N ALA A 112 0.83 12.43 -6.60
CA ALA A 112 1.08 12.49 -8.04
C ALA A 112 1.84 13.79 -8.37
N GLY A 113 2.78 13.73 -9.30
CA GLY A 113 3.60 14.88 -9.63
C GLY A 113 4.74 14.56 -10.59
N GLU A 114 5.49 15.59 -10.94
CA GLU A 114 6.76 15.45 -11.64
C GLU A 114 7.90 15.49 -10.63
N TYR A 115 8.79 14.51 -10.73
CA TYR A 115 9.91 14.30 -9.83
C TYR A 115 11.21 14.22 -10.64
N GLN A 116 12.29 14.74 -10.07
CA GLN A 116 13.62 14.60 -10.66
C GLN A 116 14.27 13.30 -10.19
N VAL A 117 14.60 12.42 -11.12
CA VAL A 117 15.29 11.15 -10.89
C VAL A 117 16.73 11.25 -11.41
N GLY A 118 17.69 10.72 -10.66
CA GLY A 118 19.13 10.82 -10.91
C GLY A 118 19.82 11.93 -10.14
N SER A 119 21.14 11.81 -10.00
CA SER A 119 21.92 12.66 -9.10
C SER A 119 22.07 14.10 -9.60
N PRO A 120 22.19 15.09 -8.69
CA PRO A 120 22.46 16.47 -9.08
C PRO A 120 23.68 16.60 -10.01
N PRO A 121 23.72 17.62 -10.88
CA PRO A 121 24.86 17.82 -11.78
C PRO A 121 26.20 17.89 -11.03
N GLY A 122 27.19 17.13 -11.48
CA GLY A 122 28.52 17.07 -10.86
C GLY A 122 28.60 16.20 -9.59
N VAL A 123 27.52 15.51 -9.23
CA VAL A 123 27.44 14.57 -8.11
C VAL A 123 27.01 13.19 -8.61
N GLY A 124 27.41 12.15 -7.90
CA GLY A 124 26.99 10.77 -8.15
C GLY A 124 27.80 10.06 -9.23
N ASP A 125 27.51 8.78 -9.38
CA ASP A 125 28.17 7.88 -10.32
C ASP A 125 27.61 8.02 -11.75
N PRO A 126 28.33 7.56 -12.79
CA PRO A 126 27.91 7.74 -14.18
C PRO A 126 26.53 7.14 -14.53
N ASP A 127 26.10 6.09 -13.83
CA ASP A 127 24.81 5.43 -14.02
C ASP A 127 23.66 6.11 -13.26
N GLU A 128 23.96 7.13 -12.45
CA GLU A 128 23.00 8.04 -11.82
C GLU A 128 22.63 9.21 -12.75
N GLN A 129 23.20 9.25 -13.97
CA GLN A 129 23.09 10.33 -14.95
C GLN A 129 22.47 9.85 -16.28
N PRO A 130 21.82 10.76 -17.05
CA PRO A 130 21.49 12.13 -16.69
C PRO A 130 20.35 12.20 -15.68
N ARG A 131 20.37 13.24 -14.85
CA ARG A 131 19.17 13.65 -14.10
C ARG A 131 18.04 14.01 -15.07
N HIS A 132 16.85 13.48 -14.83
CA HIS A 132 15.71 13.65 -15.73
C HIS A 132 14.37 13.70 -14.96
N ALA A 133 13.39 14.38 -15.56
CA ALA A 133 12.04 14.50 -15.02
C ALA A 133 11.18 13.26 -15.33
N VAL A 134 10.48 12.77 -14.31
CA VAL A 134 9.55 11.65 -14.38
C VAL A 134 8.23 12.04 -13.73
N ALA A 135 7.12 11.84 -14.44
CA ALA A 135 5.77 11.94 -13.91
C ALA A 135 5.35 10.63 -13.24
N LEU A 136 5.02 10.69 -11.96
CA LEU A 136 4.49 9.57 -11.17
C LEU A 136 3.03 9.83 -10.79
N ASP A 137 2.23 8.77 -10.83
CA ASP A 137 0.90 8.79 -10.21
C ASP A 137 1.04 8.77 -8.67
N ALA A 138 -0.04 9.03 -7.94
CA ALA A 138 0.01 8.94 -6.48
C ALA A 138 0.12 7.48 -6.04
N TYR A 139 0.99 7.22 -5.06
CA TYR A 139 1.21 5.89 -4.51
C TYR A 139 1.52 5.98 -3.01
N TYR A 140 1.30 4.88 -2.32
CA TYR A 140 1.77 4.67 -0.97
C TYR A 140 3.09 3.91 -1.01
N LEU A 141 4.01 4.24 -0.12
CA LEU A 141 5.23 3.50 0.13
C LEU A 141 5.34 3.24 1.64
N ASP A 142 5.82 2.07 2.03
CA ASP A 142 6.06 1.75 3.44
C ASP A 142 6.99 2.79 4.07
N ALA A 143 6.64 3.25 5.28
CA ALA A 143 7.38 4.30 5.98
C ALA A 143 8.81 3.85 6.35
N HIS A 144 9.01 2.54 6.52
CA HIS A 144 10.29 1.90 6.82
C HIS A 144 10.39 0.55 6.09
N GLU A 145 11.56 -0.08 6.11
CA GLU A 145 11.77 -1.41 5.53
C GLU A 145 10.92 -2.49 6.22
N VAL A 146 10.66 -3.59 5.49
CA VAL A 146 9.96 -4.74 6.05
C VAL A 146 10.80 -5.35 7.17
N THR A 147 10.19 -5.53 8.35
CA THR A 147 10.90 -6.05 9.52
C THR A 147 11.06 -7.57 9.46
N VAL A 148 12.06 -8.10 10.18
CA VAL A 148 12.23 -9.55 10.39
C VAL A 148 10.93 -10.16 10.92
N SER A 149 10.29 -9.55 11.92
CA SER A 149 9.05 -10.08 12.50
C SER A 149 7.91 -10.14 11.48
N ASP A 150 7.74 -9.10 10.66
CA ASP A 150 6.67 -9.08 9.67
C ASP A 150 6.93 -10.07 8.54
N TYR A 151 8.17 -10.17 8.08
CA TYR A 151 8.55 -11.15 7.06
C TYR A 151 8.38 -12.59 7.54
N MET A 152 8.73 -12.88 8.80
CA MET A 152 8.57 -14.24 9.33
C MET A 152 7.11 -14.67 9.44
N LYS A 153 6.16 -13.74 9.70
CA LYS A 153 4.71 -14.04 9.62
C LYS A 153 4.31 -14.51 8.21
N PHE A 154 4.85 -13.88 7.17
CA PHE A 154 4.64 -14.30 5.79
C PHE A 154 5.23 -15.69 5.55
N ALA A 155 6.51 -15.89 5.86
CA ALA A 155 7.20 -17.15 5.62
C ALA A 155 6.52 -18.33 6.34
N GLU A 156 6.04 -18.10 7.57
CA GLU A 156 5.24 -19.06 8.32
C GLU A 156 3.86 -19.29 7.71
N ALA A 157 3.16 -18.24 7.26
CA ALA A 157 1.84 -18.38 6.65
C ALA A 157 1.87 -19.20 5.34
N VAL A 158 2.93 -19.03 4.54
CA VAL A 158 3.07 -19.74 3.26
C VAL A 158 3.92 -21.01 3.37
N GLN A 159 4.53 -21.26 4.53
CA GLN A 159 5.46 -22.37 4.78
C GLN A 159 6.58 -22.45 3.73
N ALA A 160 7.04 -21.30 3.23
CA ALA A 160 8.00 -21.16 2.14
C ALA A 160 8.64 -19.75 2.16
N ASN A 161 9.56 -19.49 1.22
CA ASN A 161 10.24 -18.19 1.04
C ASN A 161 10.98 -17.69 2.30
N TYR A 162 11.52 -18.58 3.11
CA TYR A 162 12.37 -18.20 4.24
C TYR A 162 13.63 -17.45 3.75
N PRO A 163 14.07 -16.39 4.46
CA PRO A 163 15.35 -15.76 4.16
C PRO A 163 16.49 -16.78 4.18
N GLU A 164 17.57 -16.55 3.42
CA GLU A 164 18.69 -17.49 3.27
C GLU A 164 19.23 -18.01 4.62
N TRP A 165 19.33 -17.13 5.61
CA TRP A 165 19.81 -17.47 6.96
C TRP A 165 18.80 -18.27 7.81
N ALA A 166 17.53 -18.29 7.42
CA ALA A 166 16.44 -18.97 8.13
C ALA A 166 15.90 -20.21 7.41
N LYS A 167 16.47 -20.57 6.25
CA LYS A 167 16.02 -21.74 5.49
C LYS A 167 16.08 -23.02 6.33
N PRO A 168 14.99 -23.80 6.39
CA PRO A 168 14.99 -25.10 7.06
C PRO A 168 16.06 -26.02 6.45
N ALA A 169 16.70 -26.84 7.29
CA ALA A 169 17.62 -27.87 6.79
C ALA A 169 16.88 -28.85 5.87
N ALA A 170 17.42 -29.14 4.68
CA ALA A 170 16.72 -29.92 3.68
C ALA A 170 16.43 -31.38 4.10
N LYS A 171 15.18 -31.80 3.83
CA LYS A 171 14.56 -33.15 3.83
C LYS A 171 14.64 -34.00 5.10
N GLY A 172 13.55 -33.99 5.86
CA GLY A 172 13.23 -34.98 6.90
C GLY A 172 13.10 -34.41 8.32
N GLY A 173 13.57 -33.18 8.53
CA GLY A 173 13.31 -32.41 9.74
C GLY A 173 11.99 -31.66 9.66
N THR A 174 11.34 -31.47 10.79
CA THR A 174 10.14 -30.62 10.93
C THR A 174 10.36 -29.25 10.28
N SER A 175 9.30 -28.59 9.83
CA SER A 175 9.29 -27.21 9.31
C SER A 175 9.73 -26.14 10.34
N ALA A 176 10.42 -26.55 11.41
CA ALA A 176 10.98 -25.68 12.40
C ALA A 176 12.15 -24.89 11.81
N VAL A 177 12.05 -23.57 11.92
CA VAL A 177 13.16 -22.64 11.72
C VAL A 177 14.37 -23.13 12.53
N ARG A 178 15.56 -23.11 11.92
CA ARG A 178 16.78 -23.58 12.60
C ARG A 178 17.01 -22.80 13.91
N ALA A 179 17.59 -23.43 14.93
CA ALA A 179 17.76 -22.82 16.25
C ALA A 179 18.61 -21.52 16.24
N ASP A 180 19.58 -21.44 15.34
CA ASP A 180 20.37 -20.24 15.07
C ASP A 180 19.51 -19.10 14.48
N ALA A 181 18.60 -19.42 13.57
CA ALA A 181 17.67 -18.45 13.02
C ALA A 181 16.65 -17.96 14.06
N ALA A 182 16.21 -18.81 15.00
CA ALA A 182 15.37 -18.37 16.11
C ALA A 182 16.09 -17.32 17.00
N ALA A 183 17.40 -17.48 17.23
CA ALA A 183 18.20 -16.50 17.95
C ALA A 183 18.34 -15.18 17.18
N VAL A 184 18.50 -15.23 15.85
CA VAL A 184 18.52 -14.03 14.98
C VAL A 184 17.19 -13.30 15.01
N ILE A 185 16.06 -14.01 14.94
CA ILE A 185 14.72 -13.41 15.03
C ILE A 185 14.52 -12.73 16.39
N ALA A 186 14.95 -13.39 17.47
CA ALA A 186 14.80 -12.88 18.83
C ALA A 186 15.72 -11.69 19.14
N SER A 187 16.88 -11.60 18.49
CA SER A 187 17.85 -10.53 18.75
C SER A 187 17.37 -9.16 18.27
N CYS A 188 16.66 -9.11 17.13
CA CYS A 188 16.13 -7.87 16.59
C CYS A 188 14.89 -8.09 15.69
N PRO A 189 13.70 -8.34 16.27
CA PRO A 189 12.48 -8.55 15.49
C PRO A 189 12.06 -7.33 14.66
N SER A 190 12.46 -6.13 15.07
CA SER A 190 12.21 -4.86 14.38
C SER A 190 13.34 -4.41 13.45
N CYS A 191 14.42 -5.19 13.30
CA CYS A 191 15.42 -4.92 12.27
C CYS A 191 14.84 -5.22 10.89
N PRO A 192 15.34 -4.59 9.81
CA PRO A 192 14.97 -4.95 8.45
C PRO A 192 15.29 -6.42 8.17
N VAL A 193 14.40 -7.10 7.45
CA VAL A 193 14.71 -8.44 6.95
C VAL A 193 15.79 -8.35 5.87
N MET A 194 16.76 -9.25 5.94
CA MET A 194 17.87 -9.35 4.99
C MET A 194 18.00 -10.78 4.48
N GLY A 195 18.83 -11.01 3.47
CA GLY A 195 19.03 -12.35 2.90
C GLY A 195 17.80 -12.85 2.16
N VAL A 196 17.03 -11.93 1.57
CA VAL A 196 15.86 -12.24 0.73
C VAL A 196 16.17 -11.88 -0.72
N SER A 197 15.75 -12.73 -1.66
CA SER A 197 15.92 -12.45 -3.08
C SER A 197 14.86 -11.44 -3.56
N PRO A 198 15.05 -10.79 -4.73
CA PRO A 198 14.02 -9.88 -5.27
C PRO A 198 12.68 -10.60 -5.48
N LYS A 199 12.72 -11.90 -5.82
CA LYS A 199 11.52 -12.73 -5.96
C LYS A 199 10.82 -12.98 -4.62
N ASP A 200 11.59 -13.19 -3.55
CA ASP A 200 11.03 -13.39 -2.21
C ASP A 200 10.40 -12.09 -1.68
N ALA A 201 11.06 -10.96 -1.93
CA ALA A 201 10.56 -9.63 -1.60
C ALA A 201 9.26 -9.30 -2.35
N ASP A 202 9.19 -9.57 -3.65
CA ASP A 202 7.98 -9.42 -4.46
C ASP A 202 6.84 -10.34 -3.98
N ALA A 203 7.17 -11.59 -3.63
CA ALA A 203 6.19 -12.53 -3.07
C ALA A 203 5.63 -12.06 -1.72
N TYR A 204 6.46 -11.50 -0.84
CA TYR A 204 6.01 -10.89 0.40
C TYR A 204 5.08 -9.71 0.12
N CYS A 205 5.49 -8.76 -0.73
CA CYS A 205 4.68 -7.58 -0.99
C CYS A 205 3.33 -7.99 -1.59
N SER A 206 3.31 -8.95 -2.52
CA SER A 206 2.09 -9.50 -3.10
C SER A 206 1.18 -10.14 -2.03
N TRP A 207 1.75 -10.94 -1.13
CA TRP A 207 1.00 -11.53 -0.01
C TRP A 207 0.40 -10.46 0.92
N ALA A 208 1.12 -9.36 1.13
CA ALA A 208 0.67 -8.22 1.91
C ALA A 208 -0.35 -7.32 1.16
N GLY A 209 -0.73 -7.65 -0.08
CA GLY A 209 -1.62 -6.84 -0.91
C GLY A 209 -0.96 -5.56 -1.44
N LYS A 210 0.35 -5.61 -1.65
CA LYS A 210 1.24 -4.54 -2.09
C LYS A 210 2.09 -5.04 -3.29
N ARG A 211 3.10 -4.28 -3.68
CA ARG A 211 4.14 -4.65 -4.66
C ARG A 211 5.48 -4.05 -4.25
N LEU A 212 6.58 -4.41 -4.92
CA LEU A 212 7.81 -3.61 -4.81
C LEU A 212 7.60 -2.21 -5.44
N PRO A 213 8.27 -1.16 -4.93
CA PRO A 213 8.33 0.14 -5.59
C PRO A 213 9.12 0.02 -6.90
N THR A 214 8.78 0.86 -7.88
CA THR A 214 9.72 1.14 -8.98
C THR A 214 10.91 1.93 -8.45
N GLU A 215 12.03 1.91 -9.16
CA GLU A 215 13.20 2.72 -8.85
C GLU A 215 12.85 4.22 -8.75
N ALA A 216 12.06 4.73 -9.70
CA ALA A 216 11.66 6.13 -9.71
C ALA A 216 10.75 6.50 -8.52
N GLU A 217 9.83 5.62 -8.14
CA GLU A 217 9.02 5.79 -6.93
C GLU A 217 9.87 5.76 -5.66
N TRP A 218 10.86 4.87 -5.60
CA TRP A 218 11.76 4.82 -4.46
C TRP A 218 12.56 6.12 -4.33
N GLU A 219 13.15 6.63 -5.42
CA GLU A 219 13.95 7.86 -5.40
C GLU A 219 13.12 9.10 -5.05
N ALA A 220 11.92 9.22 -5.62
CA ALA A 220 11.01 10.33 -5.32
C ALA A 220 10.66 10.37 -3.81
N ALA A 221 10.41 9.21 -3.21
CA ALA A 221 10.19 9.10 -1.77
C ALA A 221 11.46 9.42 -0.98
N ALA A 222 12.61 8.90 -1.39
CA ALA A 222 13.89 9.07 -0.71
C ALA A 222 14.30 10.54 -0.62
N ARG A 223 14.11 11.30 -1.71
CA ARG A 223 14.38 12.74 -1.78
C ARG A 223 13.54 13.57 -0.81
N GLY A 224 12.38 13.07 -0.39
CA GLY A 224 11.56 13.78 0.60
C GLY A 224 11.10 15.18 0.13
N GLY A 225 11.00 15.40 -1.19
CA GLY A 225 10.68 16.69 -1.79
C GLY A 225 11.87 17.63 -2.02
N THR A 226 13.11 17.21 -1.75
CA THR A 226 14.30 18.00 -2.06
C THR A 226 14.90 17.67 -3.43
N GLU A 227 15.77 18.55 -3.93
CA GLU A 227 16.53 18.36 -5.17
C GLU A 227 18.01 18.07 -4.95
N THR A 228 18.41 17.91 -3.69
CA THR A 228 19.78 17.76 -3.20
C THR A 228 20.27 16.31 -3.29
N ALA A 229 21.56 16.06 -2.96
CA ALA A 229 22.12 14.70 -3.02
C ALA A 229 21.54 13.76 -1.95
N PHE A 230 21.19 14.30 -0.77
CA PHE A 230 20.51 13.62 0.33
C PHE A 230 19.20 14.37 0.65
N SER A 231 18.24 13.72 1.32
CA SER A 231 17.01 14.41 1.74
C SER A 231 17.19 15.53 2.76
N PHE A 232 18.39 15.61 3.35
CA PHE A 232 18.76 16.59 4.38
C PHE A 232 19.86 17.57 3.93
N GLY A 233 20.34 17.50 2.68
CA GLY A 233 21.35 18.43 2.17
C GLY A 233 22.15 17.92 0.97
N ASP A 234 23.12 18.72 0.54
CA ASP A 234 24.00 18.42 -0.60
C ASP A 234 25.25 17.59 -0.23
N SER A 235 25.59 17.54 1.05
CA SER A 235 26.73 16.80 1.60
C SER A 235 26.24 15.76 2.62
N PRO A 236 27.07 14.75 2.98
CA PRO A 236 26.75 13.81 4.06
C PRO A 236 26.85 14.42 5.47
N ASP A 237 26.95 15.75 5.59
CA ASP A 237 27.03 16.40 6.89
C ASP A 237 25.74 16.15 7.69
N GLY A 238 25.88 15.64 8.91
CA GLY A 238 24.73 15.26 9.74
C GLY A 238 24.07 13.92 9.38
N ILE A 239 24.63 13.14 8.44
CA ILE A 239 24.07 11.83 8.02
C ILE A 239 23.79 10.88 9.19
N GLY A 240 24.56 10.97 10.27
CA GLY A 240 24.37 10.16 11.47
C GLY A 240 23.02 10.37 12.18
N GLU A 241 22.29 11.45 11.90
CA GLU A 241 20.92 11.66 12.41
C GLU A 241 19.86 10.91 11.58
N TYR A 242 20.16 10.60 10.32
CA TYR A 242 19.22 10.04 9.34
C TYR A 242 19.52 8.58 8.97
N ALA A 243 20.77 8.13 9.20
CA ALA A 243 21.26 6.86 8.67
C ALA A 243 21.91 5.96 9.72
N TRP A 244 21.73 4.66 9.52
CA TRP A 244 22.62 3.62 10.01
C TRP A 244 23.60 3.23 8.91
N TYR A 245 24.89 3.42 9.11
CA TYR A 245 25.93 3.23 8.09
C TYR A 245 27.22 2.70 8.74
N GLU A 246 28.27 2.45 7.95
CA GLU A 246 29.47 1.72 8.41
C GLU A 246 30.04 2.20 9.76
N VAL A 247 29.99 3.52 10.03
CA VAL A 247 30.59 4.13 11.21
C VAL A 247 29.74 3.94 12.48
N ASN A 248 28.41 3.93 12.37
CA ASN A 248 27.50 3.98 13.54
C ASN A 248 26.59 2.74 13.69
N SER A 249 26.57 1.85 12.70
CA SER A 249 25.74 0.65 12.70
C SER A 249 26.26 -0.44 13.63
N GLY A 250 27.56 -0.42 13.96
CA GLY A 250 28.21 -1.51 14.69
C GLY A 250 28.32 -2.79 13.88
N GLY A 251 28.35 -2.69 12.54
CA GLY A 251 28.55 -3.82 11.62
C GLY A 251 27.34 -4.72 11.46
N MET A 252 26.12 -4.21 11.69
CA MET A 252 24.87 -4.96 11.56
C MET A 252 23.69 -3.99 11.35
N PRO A 253 22.55 -4.45 10.77
CA PRO A 253 21.37 -3.61 10.65
C PRO A 253 20.83 -3.21 12.03
N ARG A 254 20.02 -2.17 12.06
CA ARG A 254 19.43 -1.64 13.29
C ARG A 254 17.90 -1.63 13.19
N PRO A 255 17.19 -1.53 14.34
CA PRO A 255 15.74 -1.42 14.32
C PRO A 255 15.29 -0.27 13.42
N VAL A 256 14.32 -0.56 12.56
CA VAL A 256 13.75 0.41 11.63
C VAL A 256 13.11 1.58 12.38
N GLY A 257 13.08 2.76 11.76
CA GLY A 257 12.39 3.94 12.28
C GLY A 257 13.07 4.59 13.49
N THR A 258 14.35 4.28 13.76
CA THR A 258 15.07 4.80 14.93
C THR A 258 15.93 6.04 14.65
N LYS A 259 16.11 6.39 13.38
CA LYS A 259 16.70 7.65 12.92
C LYS A 259 15.63 8.68 12.57
N LYS A 260 16.03 9.91 12.26
CA LYS A 260 15.09 10.94 11.79
C LYS A 260 14.53 10.53 10.42
N PRO A 261 13.22 10.68 10.19
CA PRO A 261 12.68 10.50 8.85
C PRO A 261 13.06 11.69 7.96
N ASN A 262 12.96 11.50 6.65
CA ASN A 262 12.99 12.61 5.70
C ASN A 262 11.71 13.48 5.82
N PRO A 263 11.64 14.65 5.13
CA PRO A 263 10.50 15.57 5.29
C PRO A 263 9.12 15.00 4.93
N LEU A 264 9.04 13.89 4.19
CA LEU A 264 7.78 13.22 3.89
C LEU A 264 7.38 12.18 4.94
N GLY A 265 8.27 11.82 5.87
CA GLY A 265 8.01 10.83 6.91
C GLY A 265 8.56 9.43 6.60
N PHE A 266 9.45 9.29 5.62
CA PHE A 266 10.14 8.02 5.35
C PHE A 266 11.40 7.90 6.19
N TYR A 267 11.54 6.76 6.86
CA TYR A 267 12.70 6.41 7.68
C TYR A 267 13.68 5.56 6.88
N ASP A 268 14.96 5.66 7.27
CA ASP A 268 16.02 4.77 6.82
C ASP A 268 16.20 4.73 5.28
N MET A 269 15.77 5.78 4.58
CA MET A 269 16.00 5.94 3.13
C MET A 269 17.49 6.16 2.78
N HIS A 270 18.33 6.34 3.80
CA HIS A 270 19.76 6.52 3.70
C HIS A 270 20.42 5.50 4.64
N GLY A 271 20.91 4.38 4.12
CA GLY A 271 21.55 3.32 4.88
C GLY A 271 20.59 2.28 5.46
N ASN A 272 21.00 1.68 6.59
CA ASN A 272 20.43 0.48 7.19
C ASN A 272 20.53 -0.73 6.27
N VAL A 273 19.70 -0.89 5.25
CA VAL A 273 19.86 -1.94 4.24
C VAL A 273 19.65 -1.40 2.85
N TRP A 274 20.35 -1.98 1.88
CA TRP A 274 19.97 -1.79 0.48
C TRP A 274 18.55 -2.29 0.27
N GLU A 275 17.79 -1.62 -0.58
CA GLU A 275 16.39 -1.97 -0.81
C GLU A 275 16.14 -2.42 -2.25
N TRP A 276 15.57 -3.63 -2.41
CA TRP A 276 15.08 -4.10 -3.69
C TRP A 276 14.00 -3.18 -4.27
N THR A 277 14.10 -2.93 -5.57
CA THR A 277 13.03 -2.32 -6.37
C THR A 277 12.57 -3.29 -7.47
N ALA A 278 11.43 -3.01 -8.08
CA ALA A 278 10.86 -3.86 -9.12
C ALA A 278 11.72 -3.89 -10.41
N ASP A 279 12.46 -2.82 -10.66
CA ASP A 279 13.17 -2.56 -11.91
C ASP A 279 14.36 -3.50 -12.10
N PHE A 280 14.53 -3.97 -13.33
CA PHE A 280 15.81 -4.52 -13.76
C PHE A 280 16.86 -3.40 -13.87
N TYR A 281 18.09 -3.69 -13.48
CA TYR A 281 19.17 -2.72 -13.57
C TYR A 281 19.73 -2.66 -15.00
N ASP A 282 19.82 -1.44 -15.52
CA ASP A 282 20.63 -1.10 -16.68
C ASP A 282 21.29 0.27 -16.45
N LYS A 283 22.62 0.31 -16.65
CA LYS A 283 23.45 1.49 -16.40
C LYS A 283 23.15 2.67 -17.33
N GLY A 284 22.57 2.41 -18.51
CA GLY A 284 22.22 3.41 -19.51
C GLY A 284 20.73 3.78 -19.51
N TYR A 285 19.92 3.18 -18.61
CA TYR A 285 18.46 3.34 -18.62
C TYR A 285 18.01 4.81 -18.55
N TYR A 286 18.68 5.63 -17.73
CA TYR A 286 18.29 7.02 -17.51
C TYR A 286 18.31 7.86 -18.80
N ALA A 287 19.20 7.55 -19.75
CA ALA A 287 19.26 8.26 -21.03
C ALA A 287 18.05 7.96 -21.94
N ALA A 288 17.35 6.84 -21.72
CA ALA A 288 16.21 6.38 -22.51
C ALA A 288 14.92 6.24 -21.68
N SER A 289 14.94 6.70 -20.42
CA SER A 289 13.85 6.53 -19.47
C SER A 289 12.57 7.22 -19.99
N PRO A 290 11.41 6.54 -19.99
CA PRO A 290 10.16 7.16 -20.37
C PRO A 290 9.74 8.19 -19.31
N LYS A 291 9.09 9.27 -19.76
CA LYS A 291 8.71 10.40 -18.90
C LYS A 291 7.60 10.10 -17.89
N ARG A 292 6.85 9.00 -18.03
CA ARG A 292 5.72 8.67 -17.16
C ARG A 292 5.87 7.26 -16.62
N SER A 293 5.85 7.13 -15.31
CA SER A 293 5.87 5.87 -14.57
C SER A 293 6.86 4.83 -15.15
N PRO A 294 8.16 5.16 -15.26
CA PRO A 294 9.18 4.22 -15.72
C PRO A 294 9.24 3.01 -14.79
N ALA A 295 9.45 1.84 -15.38
CA ALA A 295 9.47 0.55 -14.69
C ALA A 295 10.74 -0.26 -15.04
N GLY A 296 11.80 0.44 -15.45
CA GLY A 296 13.05 -0.16 -15.87
C GLY A 296 12.98 -0.76 -17.29
N PRO A 297 14.06 -1.43 -17.72
CA PRO A 297 14.06 -2.29 -18.91
C PRO A 297 13.14 -3.50 -18.71
N GLU A 298 12.57 -4.04 -19.80
CA GLU A 298 11.69 -5.21 -19.73
C GLU A 298 12.38 -6.49 -19.23
N LYS A 299 13.70 -6.57 -19.38
CA LYS A 299 14.52 -7.73 -19.01
C LYS A 299 15.88 -7.26 -18.49
N GLY A 300 16.40 -7.99 -17.52
CA GLY A 300 17.77 -7.80 -17.03
C GLY A 300 18.24 -9.02 -16.25
N ARG A 301 19.53 -8.99 -15.89
CA ARG A 301 20.14 -10.01 -15.04
C ARG A 301 19.96 -9.67 -13.56
N ASP A 302 20.17 -8.41 -13.23
CA ASP A 302 20.22 -7.89 -11.88
C ASP A 302 19.02 -6.97 -11.67
N HIS A 303 18.53 -6.87 -10.43
CA HIS A 303 17.55 -5.88 -10.02
C HIS A 303 18.25 -4.68 -9.40
N VAL A 304 17.61 -3.52 -9.54
CA VAL A 304 18.08 -2.26 -8.95
C VAL A 304 17.98 -2.32 -7.42
N LEU A 305 19.03 -1.84 -6.76
CA LEU A 305 19.12 -1.60 -5.31
C LEU A 305 19.28 -0.10 -5.04
N ARG A 306 18.63 0.40 -4.00
CA ARG A 306 18.70 1.81 -3.59
C ARG A 306 18.98 1.98 -2.09
N GLY A 307 19.52 3.13 -1.70
CA GLY A 307 19.62 3.60 -0.32
C GLY A 307 20.97 3.42 0.40
N GLY A 308 21.82 2.49 -0.03
CA GLY A 308 23.00 2.10 0.76
C GLY A 308 22.63 1.18 1.92
N SER A 309 23.62 0.64 2.63
CA SER A 309 23.38 -0.23 3.79
C SER A 309 24.24 0.16 4.99
N TRP A 310 24.02 -0.55 6.10
CA TRP A 310 24.79 -0.47 7.34
C TRP A 310 26.30 -0.71 7.14
N ALA A 311 26.71 -1.25 6.00
CA ALA A 311 28.08 -1.64 5.66
C ALA A 311 28.80 -0.64 4.73
N PHE A 312 28.15 0.46 4.32
CA PHE A 312 28.71 1.39 3.33
C PHE A 312 29.03 2.77 3.90
N ASP A 313 29.94 3.45 3.21
CA ASP A 313 30.38 4.81 3.49
C ASP A 313 29.27 5.84 3.16
N PRO A 314 29.26 7.02 3.81
CA PRO A 314 28.24 8.05 3.58
C PRO A 314 28.01 8.47 2.13
N GLY A 315 29.05 8.38 1.27
CA GLY A 315 28.92 8.69 -0.13
C GLY A 315 27.89 7.79 -0.81
N SER A 316 27.91 6.49 -0.52
CA SER A 316 27.03 5.50 -1.16
C SER A 316 25.55 5.60 -0.74
N LEU A 317 25.21 6.48 0.21
CA LEU A 317 23.86 6.61 0.78
C LEU A 317 23.03 7.72 0.12
N ARG A 318 23.49 8.33 -0.98
CA ARG A 318 22.76 9.41 -1.68
C ARG A 318 21.39 8.94 -2.17
N SER A 319 20.41 9.84 -2.23
CA SER A 319 19.08 9.54 -2.80
C SER A 319 19.18 9.03 -4.23
N GLY A 320 20.13 9.53 -5.03
CA GLY A 320 20.34 9.14 -6.43
C GLY A 320 21.20 7.89 -6.64
N ASN A 321 21.87 7.35 -5.61
CA ASN A 321 22.84 6.28 -5.80
C ASN A 321 22.21 4.93 -6.14
N ARG A 322 22.71 4.30 -7.20
CA ARG A 322 22.16 3.06 -7.74
C ARG A 322 23.19 1.95 -7.55
N ALA A 323 22.70 0.81 -7.09
CA ALA A 323 23.46 -0.43 -7.12
C ALA A 323 22.59 -1.53 -7.76
N SER A 324 23.15 -2.72 -7.91
CA SER A 324 22.40 -3.83 -8.49
C SER A 324 22.89 -5.17 -7.97
N SER A 325 21.98 -6.13 -7.86
CA SER A 325 22.33 -7.52 -7.57
C SER A 325 21.31 -8.48 -8.19
N ALA A 326 21.74 -9.69 -8.52
CA ALA A 326 20.84 -10.80 -8.87
C ALA A 326 20.52 -11.73 -7.68
N LYS A 327 21.19 -11.53 -6.54
CA LYS A 327 21.18 -12.46 -5.41
C LYS A 327 20.86 -11.76 -4.10
N ALA A 328 20.22 -12.49 -3.21
CA ALA A 328 20.08 -12.12 -1.82
C ALA A 328 21.47 -11.90 -1.18
N ASN A 329 21.56 -10.91 -0.28
CA ASN A 329 22.74 -10.65 0.53
C ASN A 329 22.35 -10.28 1.97
N ASP A 330 23.31 -10.30 2.88
CA ASP A 330 23.13 -10.01 4.31
C ASP A 330 23.07 -8.51 4.64
N ASP A 331 22.99 -7.65 3.64
CA ASP A 331 22.78 -6.21 3.79
C ASP A 331 21.73 -5.66 2.82
N ILE A 332 20.96 -6.55 2.17
CA ILE A 332 19.87 -6.22 1.25
C ILE A 332 18.52 -6.69 1.83
N GLY A 333 17.62 -5.74 2.03
CA GLY A 333 16.21 -5.92 2.34
C GLY A 333 15.32 -5.24 1.30
N PHE A 334 14.16 -4.74 1.74
CA PHE A 334 13.19 -4.07 0.86
C PHE A 334 12.09 -3.37 1.68
N ARG A 335 11.32 -2.52 0.98
CA ARG A 335 10.04 -1.98 1.45
C ARG A 335 8.99 -2.12 0.36
N CYS A 336 7.70 -2.10 0.69
CA CYS A 336 6.63 -2.28 -0.30
C CYS A 336 5.95 -0.95 -0.67
N ALA A 337 5.31 -0.93 -1.84
CA ALA A 337 4.50 0.15 -2.38
C ALA A 337 3.09 -0.33 -2.76
N ALA A 338 2.14 0.60 -2.89
CA ALA A 338 0.79 0.33 -3.38
C ALA A 338 0.23 1.55 -4.15
N GLY A 339 -0.39 1.33 -5.31
CA GLY A 339 -0.96 2.43 -6.10
C GLY A 339 -2.17 3.06 -5.40
N LYS A 340 -2.25 4.39 -5.32
CA LYS A 340 -3.38 5.09 -4.65
C LYS A 340 -4.73 4.73 -5.27
N ALA A 341 -4.81 4.70 -6.59
CA ALA A 341 -6.03 4.35 -7.32
C ALA A 341 -6.45 2.88 -7.15
N GLU A 342 -5.50 1.98 -6.86
CA GLU A 342 -5.82 0.60 -6.54
C GLU A 342 -6.34 0.48 -5.11
N ILE A 343 -5.70 1.14 -4.15
CA ILE A 343 -6.17 1.22 -2.77
C ILE A 343 -7.60 1.78 -2.71
N ASP A 344 -7.89 2.85 -3.44
CA ASP A 344 -9.23 3.45 -3.45
C ASP A 344 -10.27 2.47 -3.98
N ARG A 345 -10.01 1.79 -5.10
CA ARG A 345 -10.91 0.78 -5.67
C ARG A 345 -11.14 -0.40 -4.72
N LEU A 346 -10.09 -0.89 -4.05
CA LEU A 346 -10.20 -1.98 -3.10
C LEU A 346 -10.96 -1.56 -1.83
N ALA A 347 -10.74 -0.34 -1.36
CA ALA A 347 -11.44 0.22 -0.20
C ALA A 347 -12.94 0.42 -0.48
N GLU A 348 -13.29 0.85 -1.70
CA GLU A 348 -14.67 0.91 -2.17
C GLU A 348 -15.33 -0.48 -2.20
N ALA A 349 -14.61 -1.49 -2.71
CA ALA A 349 -15.11 -2.87 -2.74
C ALA A 349 -15.32 -3.45 -1.32
N ASP A 350 -14.38 -3.23 -0.40
CA ASP A 350 -14.49 -3.68 0.99
C ASP A 350 -15.66 -2.99 1.70
N ALA A 351 -15.82 -1.67 1.50
CA ALA A 351 -16.90 -0.91 2.08
C ALA A 351 -18.25 -1.37 1.58
N ALA A 352 -18.36 -1.72 0.28
CA ALA A 352 -19.58 -2.27 -0.31
C ALA A 352 -19.90 -3.68 0.21
N ALA A 353 -18.89 -4.52 0.44
CA ALA A 353 -19.08 -5.88 0.95
C ALA A 353 -19.47 -5.93 2.45
N ALA A 354 -19.19 -4.85 3.20
CA ALA A 354 -19.47 -4.74 4.63
C ALA A 354 -20.89 -4.23 4.96
N ILE A 355 -21.76 -4.08 3.95
CA ILE A 355 -23.13 -3.55 4.03
C ILE A 355 -24.14 -4.65 3.73
#